data_AF-A0A967I305-F1
#
_entry.id   AF-A0A967I305-F1
#
_cell.length_a   1.000
_cell.length_b   1.000
_cell.length_c   1.000
_cell.angle_alpha   90.00
_cell.angle_beta   90.00
_cell.angle_gamma   90.00
#
_symmetry.space_group_name_H-M   'P 1'
#
loop_
_entity.id
_entity.type
_entity.pdbx_description
1 polymer ?
#
loop_
_entity_poly.entity_id
_entity_poly.type
_entity_poly.pdbx_seq_one_letter_code
_entity_poly.pdbx_strand_id
1 'polypeptide(L)'
;MSEKLIEKITLPNGLILEIWDTSHRMAGDRWQVSLLAKVEVTVLPEYFSTLDDGKQAYQDLVDTHGNPLVFTQEKVRPFVDEREIQDVLTRLCQSIKENLV
;
A
#
# COMPACT_ATOMS: atom_id res chain seq x y z
N MET A 1 16.68 -6.26 1.28
CA MET A 1 15.97 -5.21 0.51
C MET A 1 15.62 -4.10 1.48
N SER A 2 15.92 -2.85 1.16
CA SER A 2 15.58 -1.70 2.01
C SER A 2 14.39 -0.99 1.38
N GLU A 3 13.20 -1.18 1.93
CA GLU A 3 12.02 -0.39 1.57
C GLU A 3 12.26 1.06 2.01
N LYS A 4 11.96 2.02 1.15
CA LYS A 4 12.16 3.44 1.43
C LYS A 4 10.84 4.18 1.35
N LEU A 5 10.40 4.77 2.46
CA LEU A 5 9.24 5.64 2.47
C LEU A 5 9.51 6.85 1.54
N ILE A 6 8.66 7.03 0.54
CA ILE A 6 8.70 8.15 -0.39
C ILE A 6 7.88 9.30 0.21
N GLU A 7 6.65 9.01 0.62
CA GLU A 7 5.67 10.03 1.00
C GLU A 7 4.55 9.45 1.87
N LYS A 8 3.94 10.31 2.68
CA LYS A 8 2.67 10.03 3.37
C LYS A 8 1.62 11.06 2.94
N ILE A 9 0.43 10.60 2.62
CA ILE A 9 -0.69 11.40 2.15
C ILE A 9 -1.87 11.16 3.09
N THR A 10 -2.37 12.22 3.73
CA THR A 10 -3.63 12.15 4.48
C THR A 10 -4.80 12.20 3.51
N LEU A 11 -5.60 11.14 3.47
CA LEU A 11 -6.79 11.03 2.64
C LEU A 11 -7.97 11.82 3.26
N PRO A 12 -8.99 12.20 2.48
CA PRO A 12 -10.13 12.99 2.98
C PRO A 12 -10.89 12.36 4.16
N ASN A 13 -10.86 11.04 4.28
CA ASN A 13 -11.48 10.29 5.38
C ASN A 13 -10.57 10.14 6.62
N GLY A 14 -9.42 10.79 6.64
CA GLY A 14 -8.46 10.76 7.75
C GLY A 14 -7.50 9.57 7.74
N LEU A 15 -7.64 8.63 6.80
CA LEU A 15 -6.67 7.55 6.63
C LEU A 15 -5.33 8.10 6.11
N ILE A 16 -4.24 7.46 6.49
CA ILE A 16 -2.89 7.83 6.03
C ILE A 16 -2.45 6.79 5.00
N LEU A 17 -2.29 7.25 3.75
CA LEU A 17 -1.66 6.49 2.68
C LEU A 17 -0.15 6.69 2.73
N GLU A 18 0.59 5.60 2.87
CA GLU A 18 2.04 5.59 2.76
C GLU A 18 2.44 5.03 1.39
N ILE A 19 3.38 5.70 0.72
CA ILE A 19 3.94 5.28 -0.56
C ILE A 19 5.41 4.93 -0.33
N TRP A 20 5.77 3.68 -0.62
CA TRP A 20 7.10 3.12 -0.40
C TRP A 20 7.74 2.71 -1.73
N ASP A 21 9.03 2.99 -1.88
CA ASP A 21 9.88 2.43 -2.92
C ASP A 21 10.36 1.05 -2.46
N THR A 22 10.01 0.01 -3.22
CA THR A 22 10.42 -1.38 -3.00
C THR A 22 11.23 -1.92 -4.18
N SER A 23 11.79 -1.00 -4.98
CA SER A 23 12.60 -1.32 -6.16
C SER A 23 13.86 -2.08 -5.79
N HIS A 24 14.25 -3.01 -6.65
CA HIS A 24 15.47 -3.78 -6.46
C HIS A 24 16.08 -4.20 -7.80
N ARG A 25 17.40 -4.39 -7.77
CA ARG A 25 18.16 -4.87 -8.92
C ARG A 25 17.85 -6.34 -9.17
N MET A 26 17.59 -6.70 -10.43
CA MET A 26 17.35 -8.08 -10.84
C MET A 26 18.66 -8.74 -11.31
N ALA A 27 19.18 -8.32 -12.46
CA ALA A 27 20.39 -8.86 -13.08
C ALA A 27 21.05 -7.83 -14.00
N GLY A 28 22.38 -7.71 -13.98
CA GLY A 28 23.07 -6.73 -14.82
C GLY A 28 22.59 -5.31 -14.53
N ASP A 29 22.25 -4.53 -15.55
CA ASP A 29 21.68 -3.19 -15.44
C ASP A 29 20.15 -3.18 -15.30
N ARG A 30 19.52 -4.35 -15.15
CA ARG A 30 18.06 -4.48 -15.09
C ARG A 30 17.55 -4.42 -13.68
N TRP A 31 16.60 -3.51 -13.48
CA TRP A 31 15.90 -3.27 -12.24
C TRP A 31 14.42 -3.63 -12.37
N GLN A 32 13.85 -4.07 -11.25
CA GLN A 32 12.42 -4.01 -11.03
C GLN A 32 12.14 -2.75 -10.24
N VAL A 33 11.38 -1.83 -10.83
CA VAL A 33 10.88 -0.64 -10.14
C VAL A 33 9.52 -0.97 -9.56
N SER A 34 9.41 -0.95 -8.24
CA SER A 34 8.20 -1.31 -7.52
C SER A 34 7.83 -0.21 -6.53
N LEU A 35 6.52 0.04 -6.42
CA LEU A 35 5.96 0.95 -5.45
C LEU A 35 4.88 0.22 -4.66
N LEU A 36 4.98 0.28 -3.34
CA LEU A 36 3.98 -0.24 -2.41
C LEU A 36 3.20 0.92 -1.79
N ALA A 37 1.91 0.99 -2.11
CA ALA A 37 0.94 1.83 -1.41
C ALA A 37 0.38 1.04 -0.22
N LYS A 38 0.41 1.61 0.98
CA LYS A 38 -0.05 1.00 2.23
C LYS A 38 -0.99 1.94 2.97
N VAL A 39 -2.12 1.43 3.45
CA VAL A 39 -3.03 2.13 4.34
C VAL A 39 -3.36 1.24 5.52
N GLU A 40 -3.27 1.79 6.73
CA GLU A 40 -3.74 1.13 7.95
C GLU A 40 -5.17 1.58 8.26
N VAL A 41 -6.07 0.60 8.41
CA VAL A 41 -7.49 0.83 8.68
C VAL A 41 -7.83 0.19 10.02
N THR A 42 -8.07 1.03 11.03
CA THR A 42 -8.55 0.56 12.33
C THR A 42 -9.99 0.07 12.20
N VAL A 43 -10.21 -1.17 12.60
CA VAL A 43 -11.54 -1.78 12.63
C VAL A 43 -12.11 -1.64 14.04
N LEU A 44 -13.32 -1.11 14.12
CA LEU A 44 -14.03 -0.90 15.37
C LEU A 44 -15.18 -1.90 15.50
N PRO A 45 -15.42 -2.50 16.69
CA PRO A 45 -16.55 -3.41 16.90
C PRO A 45 -17.90 -2.81 16.51
N GLU A 46 -18.06 -1.49 16.65
CA GLU A 46 -19.27 -0.75 16.34
C GLU A 46 -19.67 -0.86 14.86
N TYR A 47 -18.72 -1.10 13.95
CA TYR A 47 -19.00 -1.31 12.53
C TYR A 47 -19.81 -2.59 12.26
N PHE A 48 -19.84 -3.52 13.21
CA PHE A 48 -20.56 -4.79 13.12
C PHE A 48 -21.87 -4.78 13.92
N SER A 49 -22.24 -3.64 14.53
CA SER A 49 -23.40 -3.54 15.43
C SER A 49 -24.75 -3.83 14.77
N THR A 50 -24.84 -3.75 13.45
CA THR A 50 -26.05 -4.03 12.67
C THR A 50 -26.17 -5.49 12.24
N LEU A 51 -25.18 -6.33 12.55
CA LEU A 51 -25.18 -7.76 12.22
C LEU A 51 -25.66 -8.57 13.42
N ASP A 52 -26.50 -9.58 13.17
CA ASP A 52 -27.03 -10.46 14.22
C ASP A 52 -25.91 -11.15 15.02
N ASP A 53 -24.83 -11.58 14.34
CA ASP A 53 -23.63 -12.18 14.94
C ASP A 53 -22.41 -11.23 14.93
N GLY A 54 -22.65 -9.92 15.02
CA GLY A 54 -21.61 -8.89 14.82
C GLY A 54 -20.36 -9.03 15.69
N LYS A 55 -20.51 -9.47 16.95
CA LYS A 55 -19.37 -9.72 17.84
C LYS A 55 -18.47 -10.82 17.31
N GLN A 56 -19.05 -11.94 16.86
CA GLN A 56 -18.28 -13.06 16.33
C GLN A 56 -17.61 -12.67 15.01
N ALA A 57 -18.32 -11.98 14.12
CA ALA A 57 -17.76 -11.49 12.85
C ALA A 57 -16.57 -10.54 13.05
N TYR A 58 -16.64 -9.63 14.02
CA TYR A 58 -15.50 -8.78 14.39
C TYR A 58 -14.32 -9.61 14.92
N GLN A 59 -14.59 -10.55 15.83
CA GLN A 59 -13.59 -11.42 16.44
C GLN A 59 -12.85 -12.23 15.36
N ASP A 60 -13.60 -12.89 14.47
CA ASP A 60 -13.05 -13.70 13.38
C ASP A 60 -12.16 -12.88 12.45
N LEU A 61 -12.58 -11.66 12.11
CA LEU A 61 -11.82 -10.76 11.25
C LEU A 61 -10.52 -10.30 11.91
N VAL A 62 -10.56 -9.91 13.18
CA VAL A 62 -9.35 -9.48 13.93
C VAL A 62 -8.41 -10.64 14.21
N ASP A 63 -8.94 -11.82 14.54
CA ASP A 63 -8.11 -13.01 14.78
C ASP A 63 -7.42 -13.48 13.50
N THR A 64 -8.08 -13.31 12.34
CA THR A 64 -7.52 -13.71 11.04
C THR A 64 -6.51 -12.69 10.49
N HIS A 65 -6.81 -11.40 10.61
CA HIS A 65 -6.07 -10.34 9.90
C HIS A 65 -5.37 -9.32 10.80
N GLY A 66 -5.61 -9.35 12.11
CA GLY A 66 -5.16 -8.35 13.06
C GLY A 66 -5.99 -7.06 13.02
N ASN A 67 -5.60 -6.11 13.87
CA ASN A 67 -6.15 -4.76 13.90
C ASN A 67 -5.02 -3.80 14.31
N PRO A 68 -4.65 -2.80 13.49
CA PRO A 68 -5.31 -2.36 12.25
C PRO A 68 -5.19 -3.36 11.09
N LEU A 69 -6.18 -3.35 10.20
CA LEU A 69 -6.05 -4.01 8.91
C LEU A 69 -5.08 -3.23 8.04
N VAL A 70 -4.17 -3.93 7.36
CA VAL A 70 -3.24 -3.31 6.42
C VAL A 70 -3.73 -3.59 5.01
N PHE A 71 -4.25 -2.56 4.35
CA PHE A 71 -4.54 -2.62 2.93
C PHE A 71 -3.29 -2.23 2.13
N THR A 72 -2.92 -3.04 1.15
CA THR A 72 -1.79 -2.75 0.27
C THR A 72 -2.17 -2.82 -1.20
N GLN A 73 -1.51 -2.00 -2.00
CA GLN A 73 -1.54 -2.09 -3.46
C GLN A 73 -0.11 -1.94 -3.98
N GLU A 74 0.32 -2.86 -4.83
CA GLU A 74 1.64 -2.80 -5.45
C GLU A 74 1.51 -2.40 -6.93
N LYS A 75 2.39 -1.50 -7.39
CA LYS A 75 2.63 -1.26 -8.81
C LYS A 75 4.07 -1.62 -9.16
N VAL A 76 4.21 -2.53 -10.13
CA VAL A 76 5.51 -3.09 -10.53
C VAL A 76 5.79 -2.80 -12.00
N ARG A 77 7.05 -2.45 -12.30
CA ARG A 77 7.60 -2.38 -13.66
C ARG A 77 8.92 -3.15 -13.70
N PRO A 78 8.93 -4.35 -14.31
CA PRO A 78 10.15 -5.13 -14.44
C PRO A 78 11.02 -4.66 -15.62
N PHE A 79 12.27 -5.10 -15.65
CA PHE A 79 13.24 -4.92 -16.75
C PHE A 79 13.59 -3.46 -17.11
N VAL A 80 13.51 -2.56 -16.14
CA VAL A 80 13.86 -1.14 -16.29
C VAL A 80 15.39 -0.98 -16.32
N ASP A 81 15.89 -0.16 -17.24
CA ASP A 81 17.30 0.22 -17.27
C ASP A 81 17.64 1.08 -16.05
N GLU A 82 18.82 0.89 -15.45
CA GLU A 82 19.25 1.62 -14.26
C GLU A 82 19.15 3.15 -14.40
N ARG A 83 19.33 3.68 -15.61
CA ARG A 83 19.25 5.12 -15.90
C ARG A 83 17.81 5.65 -15.91
N GLU A 84 16.82 4.77 -16.06
CA GLU A 84 15.40 5.13 -16.17
C GLU A 84 14.64 4.95 -14.85
N ILE A 85 15.26 4.39 -13.80
CA ILE A 85 14.60 4.04 -12.53
C ILE A 85 13.81 5.23 -11.97
N GLN A 86 14.46 6.39 -11.86
CA GLN A 86 13.86 7.55 -11.21
C GLN A 86 12.65 8.09 -11.97
N ASP A 87 12.71 8.08 -13.31
CA ASP A 87 11.62 8.51 -14.17
C ASP A 87 10.44 7.55 -14.08
N VAL A 88 10.71 6.24 -14.10
CA VAL A 88 9.68 5.20 -13.95
C VAL A 88 9.03 5.29 -12.57
N LEU A 89 9.82 5.42 -11.50
CA LEU A 89 9.31 5.54 -10.14
C LEU A 89 8.40 6.76 -10.00
N THR A 90 8.82 7.91 -10.55
CA THR A 90 8.03 9.15 -10.52
C THR A 90 6.68 8.97 -11.23
N ARG A 91 6.67 8.33 -12.40
CA ARG A 91 5.43 8.03 -13.15
C ARG A 91 4.51 7.07 -12.38
N LEU A 92 5.07 6.07 -11.69
CA LEU A 92 4.28 5.16 -10.85
C LEU A 92 3.65 5.90 -9.66
N CYS A 93 4.41 6.75 -8.98
CA CYS A 93 3.90 7.62 -7.91
C CYS A 93 2.74 8.49 -8.42
N GLN A 94 2.93 9.17 -9.55
CA GLN A 94 1.90 10.01 -10.15
C GLN A 94 0.63 9.21 -10.49
N SER A 95 0.79 8.03 -11.10
CA SER A 95 -0.34 7.16 -11.43
C SER A 95 -1.14 6.73 -10.20
N ILE A 96 -0.50 6.49 -9.05
CA ILE A 96 -1.24 6.19 -7.82
C ILE A 96 -2.04 7.41 -7.38
N LYS A 97 -1.41 8.58 -7.33
CA LYS A 97 -2.04 9.83 -6.89
C LYS A 97 -3.24 10.24 -7.74
N GLU A 98 -3.18 10.04 -9.05
CA GLU A 98 -4.28 10.33 -9.98
C GLU A 98 -5.52 9.45 -9.76
N ASN A 99 -5.36 8.28 -9.13
CA ASN A 99 -6.47 7.37 -8.84
C ASN A 99 -6.98 7.48 -7.39
N LEU A 100 -6.56 8.49 -6.62
CA LEU A 100 -7.02 8.71 -5.24
C LEU A 100 -8.36 9.46 -5.12
N VAL A 101 -8.98 9.80 -6.26
CA VAL A 101 -10.21 10.62 -6.36
C VAL A 101 -11.38 9.79 -6.86
#